data_AF-A0A6N9CFC2-F1
#
_entry.id   AF-A0A6N9CFC2-F1
#
_cell.length_a   1.000
_cell.length_b   1.000
_cell.length_c   1.000
_cell.angle_alpha   90.00
_cell.angle_beta   90.00
_cell.angle_gamma   90.00
#
_symmetry.space_group_name_H-M   'P 1'
#
loop_
_entity.id
_entity.type
_entity.pdbx_description
1 polymer ?
#
loop_
_entity_poly.entity_id
_entity_poly.type
_entity_poly.pdbx_seq_one_letter_code
_entity_poly.pdbx_strand_id
1 'polypeptide(L)'
;MKHQALLLVISCMTFLIVLGGCHVEVNVTEEEEEGFLTIKNRSNVTITSIFIAAAKDDSWGADQLKSDVLLPGAIVTFTIEPGIYDIRIVSKHHQDFIYEADISSGLTTTIAVGFR
;
A
#
# COMPACT_ATOMS: atom_id res chain seq x y z
N MET A 1 18.04 5.95 9.16
CA MET A 1 18.08 4.58 8.60
C MET A 1 18.28 4.70 7.10
N LYS A 2 19.43 5.26 6.68
CA LYS A 2 20.48 4.54 5.93
C LYS A 2 19.95 3.62 4.82
N HIS A 3 19.27 4.20 3.81
CA HIS A 3 19.29 3.64 2.46
C HIS A 3 20.67 3.93 1.86
N GLN A 4 21.61 3.04 2.15
CA GLN A 4 22.95 3.04 1.58
C GLN A 4 23.24 1.63 1.12
N ALA A 5 23.72 1.55 -0.13
CA ALA A 5 24.22 0.38 -0.85
C ALA A 5 23.17 -0.53 -1.50
N LEU A 6 22.79 -0.23 -2.75
CA LEU A 6 23.29 -0.97 -3.93
C LEU A 6 22.68 -0.40 -5.23
N LEU A 7 23.11 0.80 -5.64
CA LEU A 7 22.99 1.24 -7.04
C LEU A 7 24.34 1.79 -7.48
N LEU A 8 25.26 0.87 -7.77
CA LEU A 8 26.56 1.20 -8.36
C LEU A 8 26.94 0.15 -9.42
N VAL A 9 26.03 -0.08 -10.36
CA VAL A 9 26.27 -0.66 -11.69
C VAL A 9 24.99 -0.28 -12.45
N ILE A 10 24.93 0.50 -13.53
CA ILE A 10 25.80 0.68 -14.69
C ILE A 10 25.53 2.11 -15.21
N SER A 11 26.40 3.09 -14.90
CA SER A 11 26.37 4.44 -15.51
C SER A 11 27.67 4.77 -16.26
N CYS A 12 28.49 3.79 -16.65
CA CYS A 12 29.74 4.09 -17.34
C CYS A 12 30.16 3.03 -18.38
N MET A 13 29.21 2.53 -19.19
CA MET A 13 29.53 1.80 -20.44
C MET A 13 28.59 2.19 -21.59
N THR A 14 28.30 3.48 -21.74
CA THR A 14 27.75 4.02 -23.00
C THR A 14 28.84 4.45 -23.98
N PHE A 15 30.08 3.95 -23.83
CA PHE A 15 31.14 4.16 -24.82
C PHE A 15 31.58 2.83 -25.46
N LEU A 16 31.08 2.63 -26.68
CA LEU A 16 31.61 1.81 -27.78
C LEU A 16 31.91 0.32 -27.54
N ILE A 17 31.02 -0.55 -28.05
CA ILE A 17 31.39 -1.51 -29.10
C ILE A 17 30.24 -1.57 -30.13
N VAL A 18 30.38 -0.77 -31.20
CA VAL A 18 29.82 -1.15 -32.51
C VAL A 18 30.82 -2.15 -33.08
N LEU A 19 30.36 -3.35 -33.42
CA LEU A 19 30.75 -4.21 -34.55
C LEU A 19 30.24 -5.64 -34.28
N GLY A 20 29.09 -6.00 -34.86
CA GLY A 20 28.52 -7.36 -34.80
C GLY A 20 27.30 -7.45 -33.88
N GLY A 21 26.12 -7.25 -34.45
CA GLY A 21 24.85 -7.20 -33.72
C GLY A 21 24.55 -8.47 -32.92
N CYS A 22 24.49 -8.30 -31.61
CA CYS A 22 23.44 -8.84 -30.74
C CYS A 22 23.26 -7.80 -29.62
N HIS A 23 22.41 -6.80 -29.87
CA HIS A 23 21.95 -5.90 -28.83
C HIS A 23 21.03 -6.70 -27.91
N VAL A 24 21.55 -7.14 -26.77
CA VAL A 24 20.71 -7.67 -25.70
C VAL A 24 20.15 -6.47 -24.96
N GLU A 25 18.91 -6.12 -25.28
CA GLU A 25 18.11 -5.21 -24.48
C GLU A 25 17.75 -5.94 -23.18
N VAL A 26 18.48 -5.64 -22.11
CA VAL A 26 18.05 -6.06 -20.78
C VAL A 26 16.92 -5.12 -20.39
N ASN A 27 15.69 -5.51 -20.70
CA ASN A 27 14.50 -4.86 -20.19
C ASN A 27 14.39 -5.20 -18.71
N VAL A 28 14.91 -4.35 -17.84
CA VAL A 28 14.68 -4.45 -16.39
C VAL A 28 13.20 -4.12 -16.17
N THR A 29 12.37 -5.15 -16.02
CA THR A 29 11.07 -4.99 -15.39
C THR A 29 11.32 -4.82 -13.90
N GLU A 30 11.19 -3.59 -13.42
CA GLU A 30 11.03 -3.31 -12.00
C GLU A 30 9.73 -4.02 -11.59
N GLU A 31 9.83 -5.22 -10.99
CA GLU A 31 8.68 -5.85 -10.36
C GLU A 31 8.37 -5.01 -9.13
N GLU A 32 7.34 -4.16 -9.23
CA GLU A 32 6.79 -3.46 -8.09
C GLU A 32 6.17 -4.53 -7.17
N GLU A 33 6.94 -4.95 -6.16
CA GLU A 33 6.40 -5.88 -5.17
C GLU A 33 5.37 -5.14 -4.31
N GLU A 34 4.10 -5.45 -4.53
CA GLU A 34 2.98 -4.94 -3.75
C GLU A 34 3.02 -5.48 -2.30
N GLY A 35 2.44 -4.72 -1.38
CA GLY A 35 2.07 -5.16 -0.05
C GLY A 35 0.56 -5.30 0.13
N PHE A 36 0.13 -5.75 1.30
CA PHE A 36 -1.29 -5.99 1.58
C PHE A 36 -1.73 -5.33 2.89
N LEU A 37 -2.89 -4.68 2.88
CA LEU A 37 -3.56 -4.15 4.07
C LEU A 37 -4.86 -4.91 4.31
N THR A 38 -4.98 -5.55 5.47
CA THR A 38 -6.20 -6.25 5.90
C THR A 38 -6.90 -5.49 7.02
N ILE A 39 -8.16 -5.14 6.83
CA ILE A 39 -9.02 -4.55 7.86
C ILE A 39 -10.01 -5.61 8.37
N LYS A 40 -10.01 -5.85 9.68
CA LYS A 40 -10.92 -6.80 10.34
C LYS A 40 -11.89 -6.05 11.24
N ASN A 41 -13.18 -6.12 10.95
CA ASN A 41 -14.19 -5.55 11.82
C ASN A 41 -14.45 -6.50 13.01
N ARG A 42 -13.73 -6.31 14.12
CA ARG A 42 -13.92 -7.09 15.35
C ARG A 42 -14.95 -6.47 16.30
N SER A 43 -15.76 -5.54 15.79
CA SER A 43 -16.84 -4.91 16.56
C SER A 43 -18.21 -5.50 16.21
N ASN A 44 -19.25 -5.04 16.90
CA ASN A 44 -20.66 -5.26 16.56
C ASN A 44 -21.24 -4.11 15.71
N VAL A 45 -20.39 -3.22 15.19
CA VAL A 45 -20.77 -2.01 14.46
C VAL A 45 -20.38 -2.16 12.99
N THR A 46 -21.27 -1.78 12.06
CA THR A 46 -20.97 -1.77 10.62
C THR A 46 -20.04 -0.61 10.26
N ILE A 47 -18.93 -0.90 9.60
CA ILE A 47 -18.04 0.12 9.01
C ILE A 47 -18.62 0.52 7.66
N THR A 48 -18.85 1.82 7.46
CA THR A 48 -19.52 2.35 6.27
C THR A 48 -18.56 2.86 5.22
N SER A 49 -17.37 3.31 5.61
CA SER A 49 -16.34 3.79 4.67
C SER A 49 -14.94 3.50 5.20
N ILE A 50 -14.01 3.26 4.27
CA ILE A 50 -12.58 3.13 4.55
C ILE A 50 -11.85 4.06 3.60
N PHE A 51 -11.05 4.97 4.13
CA PHE A 51 -10.18 5.84 3.35
C PHE A 51 -8.73 5.48 3.62
N ILE A 52 -7.91 5.51 2.57
CA ILE A 52 -6.49 5.20 2.61
C ILE A 52 -5.78 6.31 1.86
N ALA A 53 -4.86 6.99 2.53
CA ALA A 53 -4.05 8.07 1.96
C ALA A 53 -2.58 7.83 2.31
N ALA A 54 -1.65 8.20 1.45
CA ALA A 54 -0.24 8.16 1.85
C ALA A 54 -0.05 9.16 3.00
N ALA A 55 0.83 8.87 3.96
CA ALA A 55 1.02 9.74 5.14
C ALA A 55 1.52 11.17 4.80
N LYS A 56 1.96 11.39 3.56
CA LYS A 56 2.37 12.69 3.01
C LYS A 56 1.24 13.47 2.34
N ASP A 57 0.09 12.85 2.14
CA ASP A 57 -1.04 13.45 1.42
C ASP A 57 -1.91 14.25 2.39
N ASP A 58 -2.24 15.49 2.03
CA ASP A 58 -3.10 16.35 2.84
C ASP A 58 -4.60 16.03 2.70
N SER A 59 -4.97 14.97 1.95
CA SER A 59 -6.36 14.60 1.67
C SER A 59 -6.59 13.09 1.58
N TRP A 60 -7.77 12.63 1.98
CA TRP A 60 -8.11 11.21 2.17
C TRP A 60 -8.43 10.40 0.90
N GLY A 61 -8.57 11.04 -0.26
CA GLY A 61 -9.02 10.37 -1.49
C GLY A 61 -10.45 9.81 -1.40
N ALA A 62 -10.73 8.77 -2.20
CA ALA A 62 -12.05 8.16 -2.31
C ALA A 62 -12.27 7.01 -1.31
N ASP A 63 -13.54 6.71 -1.02
CA ASP A 63 -13.92 5.55 -0.21
C ASP A 63 -13.59 4.24 -0.94
N GLN A 64 -12.83 3.39 -0.28
CA GLN A 64 -12.38 2.11 -0.80
C GLN A 64 -13.48 1.04 -0.78
N LEU A 65 -14.50 1.19 0.07
CA LEU A 65 -15.68 0.30 0.07
C LEU A 65 -16.70 0.67 -1.02
N LYS A 66 -16.58 1.87 -1.60
CA LYS A 66 -17.45 2.39 -2.66
C LYS A 66 -18.93 2.45 -2.23
N SER A 67 -19.73 1.47 -2.63
CA SER A 67 -21.16 1.35 -2.30
C SER A 67 -21.45 0.20 -1.33
N ASP A 68 -20.43 -0.51 -0.89
CA ASP A 68 -20.53 -1.65 0.04
C ASP A 68 -20.23 -1.20 1.49
N VAL A 69 -20.41 -2.11 2.43
CA VAL A 69 -20.12 -1.91 3.85
C VAL A 69 -19.37 -3.10 4.43
N LEU A 70 -18.53 -2.87 5.44
CA LEU A 70 -17.86 -3.97 6.15
C LEU A 70 -18.63 -4.34 7.42
N LEU A 71 -19.42 -5.40 7.32
CA LEU A 71 -20.27 -5.91 8.39
C LEU A 71 -19.48 -6.37 9.63
N PRO A 72 -20.11 -6.45 10.81
CA PRO A 72 -19.53 -7.05 12.00
C PRO A 72 -18.92 -8.43 11.73
N GLY A 73 -17.69 -8.65 12.18
CA GLY A 73 -16.93 -9.88 11.97
C GLY A 73 -16.30 -10.05 10.58
N ALA A 74 -16.66 -9.20 9.61
CA ALA A 74 -16.14 -9.30 8.25
C ALA A 74 -14.71 -8.77 8.12
N ILE A 75 -14.05 -9.15 7.03
CA ILE A 75 -12.65 -8.83 6.71
C ILE A 75 -12.58 -8.37 5.26
N VAL A 76 -11.79 -7.33 5.00
CA VAL A 76 -11.44 -6.89 3.64
C VAL A 76 -9.92 -6.74 3.53
N THR A 77 -9.38 -7.05 2.35
CA THR A 77 -7.95 -6.93 2.06
C THR A 77 -7.76 -6.06 0.82
N PHE A 78 -6.81 -5.13 0.89
CA PHE A 78 -6.40 -4.25 -0.19
C PHE A 78 -4.96 -4.57 -0.59
N THR A 79 -4.70 -4.53 -1.89
CA THR A 79 -3.36 -4.56 -2.47
C THR A 79 -2.88 -3.11 -2.60
N ILE A 80 -1.71 -2.79 -2.06
CA ILE A 80 -1.20 -1.42 -1.95
C ILE A 80 0.30 -1.44 -2.18
N GLU A 81 0.83 -0.45 -2.89
CA GLU A 81 2.28 -0.23 -2.99
C GLU A 81 2.94 -0.11 -1.59
N PRO A 82 4.19 -0.54 -1.42
CA PRO A 82 4.90 -0.37 -0.17
C PRO A 82 5.05 1.11 0.22
N GLY A 83 4.80 1.43 1.49
CA GLY A 83 4.86 2.80 1.98
C GLY A 83 4.15 2.99 3.31
N ILE A 84 4.17 4.24 3.81
CA ILE A 84 3.47 4.62 5.04
C ILE A 84 2.15 5.29 4.67
N TYR A 85 1.07 4.79 5.23
CA TYR A 85 -0.29 5.23 4.94
C TYR A 85 -1.05 5.58 6.20
N ASP A 86 -1.95 6.55 6.07
CA ASP A 86 -3.01 6.84 7.02
C ASP A 86 -4.30 6.16 6.57
N ILE A 87 -4.96 5.48 7.51
CA ILE A 87 -6.18 4.70 7.28
C ILE A 87 -7.27 5.25 8.19
N ARG A 88 -8.31 5.82 7.59
CA ARG A 88 -9.50 6.31 8.31
C ARG A 88 -10.64 5.33 8.16
N ILE A 89 -11.16 4.89 9.30
CA ILE A 89 -12.30 3.98 9.41
C ILE A 89 -13.51 4.77 9.90
N VAL A 90 -14.57 4.77 9.10
CA VAL A 90 -15.80 5.52 9.39
C VAL A 90 -16.94 4.56 9.67
N SER A 91 -17.74 4.90 10.67
CA SER A 91 -18.98 4.21 11.00
C SER A 91 -20.09 5.21 11.27
N LYS A 92 -21.33 4.78 11.07
CA LYS A 92 -22.49 5.60 11.39
C LYS A 92 -22.60 5.78 12.90
N HIS A 93 -22.77 7.04 13.34
CA HIS A 93 -23.00 7.42 14.75
C HIS A 93 -21.83 7.16 15.72
N HIS A 94 -20.64 6.82 15.22
CA HIS A 94 -19.45 6.62 16.04
C HIS A 94 -18.36 7.62 15.62
N GLN A 95 -17.39 7.81 16.52
CA GLN A 95 -16.19 8.55 16.15
C GLN A 95 -15.35 7.72 15.19
N ASP A 96 -14.76 8.38 14.20
CA ASP A 96 -13.84 7.76 13.26
C ASP A 96 -12.54 7.36 13.95
N PHE A 97 -11.95 6.26 13.49
CA PHE A 97 -10.60 5.87 13.87
C PHE A 97 -9.62 6.19 12.75
N ILE A 98 -8.43 6.66 13.12
CA ILE A 98 -7.31 6.86 12.21
C ILE A 98 -6.15 6.00 12.69
N TYR A 99 -5.55 5.26 11.78
CA TYR A 99 -4.39 4.42 12.01
C TYR A 99 -3.29 4.79 11.02
N GLU A 100 -2.04 4.82 11.48
CA GLU A 100 -0.87 4.82 10.60
C GLU A 100 -0.43 3.36 10.39
N ALA A 101 -0.08 2.99 9.16
CA ALA A 101 0.45 1.67 8.85
C ALA A 101 1.63 1.75 7.88
N ASP A 102 2.68 1.01 8.19
CA ASP A 102 3.78 0.70 7.28
C ASP A 102 3.40 -0.56 6.48
N ILE A 103 3.31 -0.41 5.16
CA ILE A 103 3.04 -1.48 4.20
C ILE A 103 4.37 -1.86 3.58
N SER A 104 4.80 -3.09 3.86
CA SER A 104 6.04 -3.64 3.30
C SER A 104 5.73 -4.61 2.16
N SER A 105 6.64 -4.70 1.19
CA SER A 105 6.51 -5.57 0.04
C SER A 105 6.36 -7.05 0.43
N GLY A 106 5.44 -7.75 -0.22
CA GLY A 106 5.14 -9.16 0.04
C GLY A 106 4.55 -9.48 1.41
N LEU A 107 4.30 -8.48 2.28
CA LEU A 107 3.76 -8.68 3.62
C LEU A 107 2.31 -8.20 3.74
N THR A 108 1.59 -8.80 4.70
CA THR A 108 0.24 -8.37 5.07
C THR A 108 0.24 -7.66 6.41
N THR A 109 -0.09 -6.38 6.40
CA THR A 109 -0.36 -5.57 7.59
C THR A 109 -1.84 -5.71 7.95
N THR A 110 -2.16 -6.05 9.21
CA THR A 110 -3.55 -6.24 9.66
C THR A 110 -3.95 -5.23 10.72
N ILE A 111 -5.07 -4.55 10.51
CA ILE A 111 -5.73 -3.68 11.50
C ILE A 111 -7.02 -4.35 11.97
N ALA A 112 -7.16 -4.54 13.27
CA ALA A 112 -8.38 -5.03 13.89
C ALA A 112 -9.14 -3.87 14.55
N VAL A 113 -10.30 -3.52 14.02
CA VAL A 113 -11.11 -2.40 14.48
C VAL A 113 -12.13 -2.87 15.50
N GLY A 114 -12.22 -2.15 16.63
CA GLY A 114 -13.13 -2.47 17.73
C GLY A 114 -13.80 -1.20 18.27
N PHE A 115 -14.96 -0.85 17.73
CA PHE A 115 -15.86 0.13 18.35
C PHE A 115 -16.34 -0.39 19.71
N ARG A 116 -16.47 0.51 20.69
CA ARG A 116 -16.97 0.21 22.04
C ARG A 116 -18.27 0.96 22.29
#